data_AF-A0AAV2ILH7-F1
#
_entry.id   AF-A0AAV2ILH7-F1
#
_cell.length_a   1.000
_cell.length_b   1.000
_cell.length_c   1.000
_cell.angle_alpha   90.00
_cell.angle_beta   90.00
_cell.angle_gamma   90.00
#
_symmetry.space_group_name_H-M   'P 1'
#
loop_
_entity.id
_entity.type
_entity.pdbx_description
1 polymer ?
#
loop_
_entity_poly.entity_id
_entity_poly.type
_entity_poly.pdbx_seq_one_letter_code
_entity_poly.pdbx_strand_id
1 'polypeptide(L)' 'ALHWAAANGNLSAVEALIEGGADLEAKDKYGMRAVLWSAWFGHIPVLKALVNAGANTRVTNK' A
#
# COMPACT_ATOMS: atom_id res chain seq x y z
N ALA A 1 6.86 -6.42 2.67
CA ALA A 1 6.54 -5.74 3.96
C ALA A 1 5.37 -4.77 3.79
N LEU A 2 5.45 -3.83 2.85
CA LEU A 2 4.41 -2.83 2.60
C LEU A 2 3.03 -3.44 2.27
N HIS A 3 2.97 -4.52 1.47
CA HIS A 3 1.71 -5.22 1.17
C HIS A 3 1.02 -5.75 2.42
N TRP A 4 1.78 -6.36 3.34
CA TRP A 4 1.24 -6.90 4.59
C TRP A 4 0.81 -5.80 5.56
N ALA A 5 1.59 -4.72 5.67
CA ALA A 5 1.20 -3.56 6.46
C ALA A 5 -0.09 -2.93 5.93
N ALA A 6 -0.24 -2.86 4.60
CA ALA A 6 -1.45 -2.35 3.95
C ALA A 6 -2.66 -3.28 4.08
N ALA A 7 -2.45 -4.59 3.96
CA ALA A 7 -3.48 -5.60 4.15
C ALA A 7 -4.00 -5.66 5.59
N ASN A 8 -3.14 -5.41 6.57
CA ASN A 8 -3.51 -5.39 7.99
C ASN A 8 -4.04 -4.03 8.46
N GLY A 9 -4.05 -3.01 7.60
CA GLY A 9 -4.48 -1.67 7.97
C GLY A 9 -3.56 -0.95 8.97
N ASN A 10 -2.30 -1.39 9.09
CA ASN A 10 -1.35 -0.84 10.05
C ASN A 10 -0.70 0.44 9.51
N LEU A 11 -1.32 1.58 9.81
CA LEU A 11 -0.88 2.90 9.37
C LEU A 11 0.55 3.23 9.79
N SER A 12 0.90 3.04 11.06
CA SER A 12 2.23 3.36 11.57
C SER A 12 3.34 2.55 10.88
N ALA A 13 3.08 1.28 10.58
CA ALA A 13 4.02 0.46 9.83
C ALA A 13 4.15 0.93 8.36
N VAL A 14 3.05 1.40 7.76
CA VAL A 14 3.07 1.94 6.39
C VAL A 14 3.86 3.25 6.35
N GLU A 15 3.62 4.17 7.27
CA GLU A 15 4.34 5.45 7.37
C GLU A 15 5.85 5.22 7.57
N ALA A 16 6.23 4.34 8.50
CA ALA A 16 7.65 4.02 8.73
C ALA A 16 8.32 3.39 7.49
N LEU A 17 7.60 2.57 6.73
CA LEU A 17 8.11 2.00 5.48
C LEU A 17 8.24 3.07 4.39
N ILE A 18 7.29 3.99 4.28
CA ILE A 18 7.34 5.11 3.34
C ILE A 18 8.55 6.01 3.65
N GLU A 19 8.75 6.37 4.92
CA GLU A 19 9.92 7.15 5.36
C GLU A 19 11.25 6.41 5.11
N GLY A 20 11.23 5.08 5.23
CA GLY A 20 12.36 4.22 4.89
C GLY A 20 12.63 4.06 3.39
N GLY A 21 11.88 4.74 2.52
CA GLY A 21 12.04 4.66 1.06
C GLY A 21 11.52 3.35 0.46
N ALA A 22 10.50 2.73 1.06
CA ALA A 22 9.87 1.55 0.51
C ALA A 22 9.26 1.82 -0.87
N ASP A 23 9.42 0.85 -1.78
CA ASP A 23 8.81 0.90 -3.10
C ASP A 23 7.29 0.70 -3.00
N LEU A 24 6.56 1.78 -3.27
CA LEU A 24 5.10 1.84 -3.29
C LEU A 24 4.48 1.07 -4.48
N GLU A 25 5.24 0.94 -5.56
CA GLU A 25 4.80 0.30 -6.81
C GLU A 25 5.19 -1.19 -6.88
N ALA A 26 5.85 -1.69 -5.83
CA ALA A 26 6.20 -3.09 -5.72
C ALA A 26 4.96 -3.99 -5.90
N LYS A 27 5.11 -5.01 -6.74
CA LYS A 27 4.07 -6.02 -6.99
C LYS A 27 4.37 -7.26 -6.15
N ASP A 28 3.36 -7.76 -5.46
CA ASP A 28 3.42 -9.07 -4.81
C ASP A 28 3.30 -10.20 -5.85
N LYS A 29 3.41 -11.46 -5.41
CA LYS A 29 3.26 -12.68 -6.23
C LYS A 29 1.96 -12.74 -7.05
N TYR A 30 0.92 -12.03 -6.62
CA TYR A 30 -0.37 -11.92 -7.33
C TYR A 30 -0.45 -10.71 -8.28
N GLY A 31 0.65 -9.98 -8.48
CA GLY A 31 0.64 -8.72 -9.24
C GLY A 31 -0.01 -7.54 -8.50
N MET A 32 -0.40 -7.73 -7.24
CA MET A 32 -1.08 -6.74 -6.41
C MET A 32 -0.07 -5.78 -5.77
N ARG A 33 -0.42 -4.50 -5.73
CA ARG A 33 0.33 -3.45 -5.02
C ARG A 33 -0.24 -3.22 -3.63
N ALA A 34 0.51 -2.55 -2.75
CA ALA A 34 0.06 -2.25 -1.39
C ALA A 34 -1.26 -1.44 -1.37
N VAL A 35 -1.43 -0.52 -2.30
CA VAL A 35 -2.67 0.28 -2.46
C VAL A 35 -3.90 -0.59 -2.73
N LEU A 36 -3.75 -1.66 -3.51
CA LEU A 36 -4.87 -2.57 -3.82
C LEU A 36 -5.29 -3.35 -2.58
N TRP A 37 -4.34 -3.77 -1.74
CA TRP A 37 -4.64 -4.46 -0.49
C TRP A 37 -5.39 -3.58 0.51
N SER A 38 -4.94 -2.34 0.71
CA SER A 38 -5.64 -1.42 1.61
C SER A 38 -7.03 -1.04 1.07
N ALA A 39 -7.19 -0.92 -0.25
CA ALA A 39 -8.51 -0.72 -0.86
C ALA A 39 -9.42 -1.93 -0.69
N TRP A 40 -8.90 -3.15 -0.92
CA TRP A 40 -9.65 -4.40 -0.84
C TRP A 40 -10.21 -4.66 0.56
N PHE A 41 -9.41 -4.39 1.60
CA PHE A 41 -9.83 -4.55 2.98
C PHE A 41 -10.52 -3.31 3.57
N GLY A 42 -10.64 -2.22 2.81
CA GLY A 42 -11.33 -0.99 3.25
C GLY A 42 -10.53 -0.14 4.24
N HIS A 43 -9.21 -0.29 4.30
CA HIS A 43 -8.32 0.49 5.17
C HIS A 43 -8.07 1.89 4.59
N ILE A 44 -9.08 2.76 4.68
CA ILE A 44 -9.03 4.14 4.16
C ILE A 44 -7.84 4.96 4.69
N PRO A 45 -7.47 4.91 5.99
CA PRO A 45 -6.33 5.68 6.48
C PRO A 45 -5.02 5.29 5.78
N VAL A 46 -4.80 3.99 5.61
CA VAL A 46 -3.62 3.47 4.92
C VAL A 46 -3.65 3.80 3.43
N LEU A 47 -4.82 3.68 2.79
CA LEU A 47 -5.00 4.08 1.41
C LEU A 47 -4.59 5.54 1.21
N LYS A 48 -5.08 6.45 2.07
CA LYS A 48 -4.73 7.88 2.01
C LYS A 48 -3.23 8.11 2.20
N ALA A 49 -2.59 7.41 3.16
CA ALA A 49 -1.15 7.52 3.38
C ALA A 49 -0.34 7.11 2.13
N LEU A 50 -0.70 5.99 1.50
CA LEU A 50 -0.03 5.52 0.28
C LEU A 50 -0.24 6.49 -0.89
N VAL A 51 -1.47 7.01 -1.07
CA VAL A 51 -1.76 7.99 -2.13
C VAL A 51 -1.02 9.31 -1.91
N ASN A 52 -0.98 9.80 -0.66
CA ASN A 52 -0.20 10.99 -0.31
C ASN A 52 1.30 10.80 -0.54
N ALA A 53 1.80 9.58 -0.35
CA ALA A 53 3.18 9.23 -0.66
C ALA A 53 3.47 9.07 -2.17
N GLY A 54 2.47 9.25 -3.03
CA GLY A 54 2.61 9.18 -4.48
C GLY A 54 2.38 7.80 -5.09
N ALA A 55 1.79 6.86 -4.33
CA ALA A 55 1.45 5.55 -4.89
C ALA A 55 0.38 5.67 -5.98
N ASN A 56 0.54 4.91 -7.06
CA ASN A 56 -0.37 4.98 -8.19
C ASN A 56 -1.70 4.31 -7.85
N THR A 57 -2.79 5.06 -8.01
CA THR A 57 -4.16 4.59 -7.77
C THR A 57 -4.81 3.99 -9.00
N ARG A 58 -4.31 4.29 -10.20
CA ARG A 58 -4.80 3.72 -11.46
C ARG A 58 -4.07 2.43 -11.78
N VAL A 59 -4.22 1.46 -10.88
CA VAL A 59 -3.52 0.18 -10.96
C VAL A 59 -4.54 -0.93 -11.16
N THR A 60 -4.37 -1.70 -12.23
CA THR A 60 -5.16 -2.91 -12.46
C THR A 60 -4.45 -4.09 -11.82
N ASN A 61 -5.24 -4.98 -11.22
CA ASN A 61 -4.77 -6.34 -10.94
C ASN A 61 -4.51 -7.06 -12.27
N LYS A 62 -3.70 -8.12 -12.21
CA LYS A 62 -3.34 -8.93 -13.38
C LYS A 62 -4.36 -10.04 -13.59
#